data_AF-A0A7C1IRK3-F1
#
_entry.id   AF-A0A7C1IRK3-F1
#
_cell.length_a   1.000
_cell.length_b   1.000
_cell.length_c   1.000
_cell.angle_alpha   90.00
_cell.angle_beta   90.00
_cell.angle_gamma   90.00
#
_symmetry.space_group_name_H-M   'P 1'
#
loop_
_entity.id
_entity.type
_entity.pdbx_description
1 polymer ?
#
loop_
_entity_poly.entity_id
_entity_poly.type
_entity_poly.pdbx_seq_one_letter_code
_entity_poly.pdbx_strand_id
1 'polypeptide(L)'
;AQLDAQGEADGGVHYLLTIAAPAGPPMIANLELDKIHEPLDWINLMTYDFYGSWSPTTGFLSPLYASPDDPSEDEMTRTKLNTDATVQAYLDGGVPPEKIVIGVPFYGRAWGGVEDVNNGLFQPYTELPETPRGEASYGYDDLQAEDMKDYPRFWSDDAQSAWLYNPETKIMVSYEDPQSLEAKAAYVKEKGLGGMMFWELTHDDDANTLLSTIHNALNASE
;
A
#
# COMPACT_ATOMS: atom_id res chain seq x y z
N ALA A 1 12.99 -27.88 -4.16
CA ALA A 1 13.23 -29.14 -4.92
C ALA A 1 13.44 -28.91 -6.42
N GLN A 2 12.47 -28.34 -7.16
CA GLN A 2 12.65 -28.12 -8.62
C GLN A 2 13.64 -26.98 -8.92
N LEU A 3 13.53 -25.86 -8.21
CA LEU A 3 14.46 -24.72 -8.37
C LEU A 3 15.88 -25.09 -7.93
N ASP A 4 16.03 -25.82 -6.82
CA ASP A 4 17.35 -26.31 -6.37
C ASP A 4 18.01 -27.21 -7.43
N ALA A 5 17.26 -28.17 -7.99
CA ALA A 5 17.76 -29.06 -9.03
C ALA A 5 18.18 -28.30 -10.30
N GLN A 6 17.41 -27.27 -10.69
CA GLN A 6 17.78 -26.40 -11.79
C GLN A 6 19.02 -25.57 -11.47
N GLY A 7 19.11 -25.06 -10.24
CA GLY A 7 20.26 -24.33 -9.73
C GLY A 7 21.56 -25.13 -9.75
N GLU A 8 21.51 -26.40 -9.34
CA GLU A 8 22.64 -27.33 -9.44
C GLU A 8 23.07 -27.57 -10.90
N ALA A 9 22.11 -27.75 -11.81
CA ALA A 9 22.38 -27.91 -13.24
C ALA A 9 23.01 -26.66 -13.88
N ASP A 10 22.64 -25.47 -13.39
CA ASP A 10 23.13 -24.18 -13.86
C ASP A 10 24.43 -23.72 -13.16
N GLY A 11 25.13 -24.63 -12.47
CA GLY A 11 26.42 -24.35 -11.85
C GLY A 11 26.35 -23.80 -10.43
N GLY A 12 25.30 -24.15 -9.68
CA GLY A 12 25.10 -23.74 -8.29
C GLY A 12 24.40 -22.39 -8.13
N VAL A 13 23.58 -21.99 -9.12
CA VAL A 13 22.78 -20.76 -9.06
C VAL A 13 21.64 -20.95 -8.07
N HIS A 14 21.42 -19.99 -7.16
CA HIS A 14 20.22 -19.95 -6.34
C HIS A 14 19.11 -19.23 -7.10
N TYR A 15 18.00 -19.92 -7.37
CA TYR A 15 16.81 -19.33 -7.99
C TYR A 15 15.83 -18.91 -6.91
N LEU A 16 15.38 -17.67 -6.99
CA LEU A 16 14.45 -17.09 -6.03
C LEU A 16 13.04 -17.69 -6.17
N LEU A 17 12.44 -18.02 -5.04
CA LEU A 17 11.02 -18.35 -4.92
C LEU A 17 10.34 -17.36 -3.99
N THR A 18 9.40 -16.59 -4.54
CA THR A 18 8.69 -15.54 -3.82
C THR A 18 7.22 -15.56 -4.16
N ILE A 19 6.39 -14.90 -3.36
CA ILE A 19 4.97 -14.72 -3.63
C ILE A 19 4.55 -13.27 -3.37
N ALA A 20 3.45 -12.84 -3.98
CA ALA A 20 2.64 -11.74 -3.48
C ALA A 20 1.51 -12.33 -2.63
N ALA A 21 1.36 -11.85 -1.39
CA ALA A 21 0.44 -12.41 -0.41
C ALA A 21 -0.59 -11.36 0.05
N PRO A 22 -1.81 -11.79 0.42
CA PRO A 22 -2.90 -10.90 0.75
C PRO A 22 -2.69 -10.17 2.08
N ALA A 23 -3.23 -8.95 2.20
CA ALA A 23 -3.21 -8.18 3.44
C ALA A 23 -4.50 -8.29 4.28
N GLY A 24 -5.59 -8.81 3.70
CA GLY A 24 -6.88 -8.95 4.40
C GLY A 24 -6.93 -10.15 5.34
N PRO A 25 -7.36 -10.00 6.61
CA PRO A 25 -7.42 -11.10 7.59
C PRO A 25 -8.15 -12.37 7.11
N PRO A 26 -9.30 -12.30 6.41
CA PRO A 26 -9.98 -13.50 5.92
C PRO A 26 -9.14 -14.30 4.91
N MET A 27 -8.30 -13.62 4.12
CA MET A 27 -7.42 -14.26 3.14
C MET A 27 -6.17 -14.82 3.80
N ILE A 28 -5.57 -14.08 4.73
CA ILE A 28 -4.42 -14.52 5.52
C ILE A 28 -4.74 -15.82 6.28
N ALA A 29 -5.95 -15.95 6.83
CA ALA A 29 -6.40 -17.13 7.56
C ALA A 29 -6.40 -18.44 6.73
N ASN A 30 -6.32 -18.34 5.39
CA ASN A 30 -6.22 -19.51 4.50
C ASN A 30 -4.76 -19.92 4.22
N LEU A 31 -3.77 -19.24 4.79
CA LEU A 31 -2.36 -19.54 4.61
C LEU A 31 -1.80 -20.26 5.85
N GLU A 32 -1.04 -21.34 5.62
CA GLU A 32 -0.21 -21.97 6.65
C GLU A 32 1.05 -21.12 6.86
N LEU A 33 0.90 -19.97 7.52
CA LEU A 33 1.97 -18.98 7.69
C LEU A 33 3.20 -19.55 8.38
N ASP A 34 3.03 -20.55 9.24
CA ASP A 34 4.09 -21.27 9.97
C ASP A 34 4.92 -22.21 9.08
N LYS A 35 4.49 -22.44 7.83
CA LYS A 35 5.13 -23.38 6.90
C LYS A 35 5.46 -22.76 5.56
N ILE A 36 4.58 -21.90 5.05
CA ILE A 36 4.70 -21.36 3.69
C ILE A 36 5.96 -20.50 3.52
N HIS A 37 6.47 -19.91 4.60
CA HIS A 37 7.68 -19.09 4.56
C HIS A 37 8.98 -19.92 4.48
N GLU A 38 8.97 -21.21 4.80
CA GLU A 38 10.17 -22.05 4.78
C GLU A 38 10.80 -22.15 3.38
N PRO A 39 10.06 -22.50 2.31
CA PRO A 39 10.62 -22.61 0.97
C PRO A 39 10.81 -21.27 0.25
N LEU A 40 10.26 -20.17 0.78
CA LEU A 40 10.28 -18.86 0.13
C LEU A 40 11.52 -18.07 0.54
N ASP A 41 12.11 -17.33 -0.39
CA ASP A 41 13.13 -16.34 -0.07
C ASP A 41 12.51 -15.15 0.68
N TRP A 42 11.37 -14.65 0.19
CA TRP A 42 10.56 -13.64 0.87
C TRP A 42 9.10 -13.63 0.39
N ILE A 43 8.28 -12.85 1.09
CA ILE A 43 6.85 -12.64 0.87
C ILE A 43 6.61 -11.14 0.65
N ASN A 44 6.06 -10.78 -0.50
CA ASN A 44 5.61 -9.41 -0.77
C ASN A 44 4.16 -9.26 -0.30
N LEU A 45 3.92 -8.50 0.76
CA LEU A 45 2.58 -8.24 1.28
C LEU A 45 1.90 -7.15 0.45
N MET A 46 0.73 -7.43 -0.12
CA MET A 46 -0.06 -6.44 -0.86
C MET A 46 -0.79 -5.50 0.10
N THR A 47 -0.04 -4.70 0.86
CA THR A 47 -0.54 -3.78 1.91
C THR A 47 -1.14 -2.51 1.32
N TYR A 48 -2.04 -2.67 0.36
CA TYR A 48 -2.78 -1.63 -0.35
C TYR A 48 -4.12 -2.19 -0.82
N ASP A 49 -4.94 -1.37 -1.48
CA ASP A 49 -6.34 -1.67 -1.79
C ASP A 49 -7.17 -2.00 -0.51
N PHE A 50 -6.88 -1.32 0.59
CA PHE A 50 -7.68 -1.46 1.82
C PHE A 50 -9.03 -0.74 1.71
N TYR A 51 -9.06 0.42 1.05
CA TYR A 51 -10.27 1.09 0.59
C TYR A 51 -10.25 1.26 -0.94
N GLY A 52 -11.43 1.18 -1.56
CA GLY A 52 -11.60 1.39 -3.00
C GLY A 52 -13.06 1.59 -3.39
N SER A 53 -13.37 1.36 -4.67
CA SER A 53 -14.72 1.49 -5.24
C SER A 53 -15.75 0.50 -4.68
N TRP A 54 -15.28 -0.52 -3.95
CA TRP A 54 -16.09 -1.50 -3.23
C TRP A 54 -16.46 -1.07 -1.80
N SER A 55 -15.81 -0.03 -1.27
CA SER A 55 -16.07 0.49 0.08
C SER A 55 -17.33 1.37 0.10
N PRO A 56 -18.07 1.44 1.22
CA PRO A 56 -19.27 2.29 1.32
C PRO A 56 -18.97 3.79 1.39
N THR A 57 -17.73 4.14 1.75
CA THR A 57 -17.23 5.51 1.88
C THR A 57 -15.85 5.60 1.24
N THR A 58 -15.38 6.83 1.05
CA THR A 58 -13.95 7.10 0.86
C THR A 58 -13.14 6.61 2.06
N GLY A 59 -11.83 6.44 1.89
CA GLY A 59 -10.92 6.02 2.95
C GLY A 59 -9.49 5.90 2.46
N PHE A 60 -8.61 5.36 3.30
CA PHE A 60 -7.20 5.22 2.97
C PHE A 60 -6.92 3.98 2.12
N LEU A 61 -6.25 4.17 0.98
CA LEU A 61 -5.83 3.11 0.08
C LEU A 61 -4.81 2.17 0.72
N SER A 62 -3.79 2.72 1.39
CA SER A 62 -2.64 1.98 1.90
C SER A 62 -2.15 2.55 3.24
N PRO A 63 -2.99 2.63 4.29
CA PRO A 63 -2.56 3.22 5.54
C PRO A 63 -1.52 2.38 6.27
N LEU A 64 -0.52 3.04 6.87
CA LEU A 64 0.49 2.37 7.67
C LEU A 64 -0.13 1.84 8.97
N TYR A 65 -0.95 2.66 9.63
CA TYR A 65 -1.64 2.31 10.87
C TYR A 65 -3.16 2.51 10.76
N ALA A 66 -3.90 1.94 11.69
CA ALA A 66 -5.34 2.20 11.82
C ALA A 66 -5.62 3.67 12.14
N SER A 67 -6.63 4.25 11.49
CA SER A 67 -7.14 5.57 11.86
C SER A 67 -8.18 5.45 12.97
N PRO A 68 -8.06 6.17 14.10
CA PRO A 68 -9.09 6.19 15.14
C PRO A 68 -10.40 6.84 14.66
N ASP A 69 -10.35 7.60 13.56
CA ASP A 69 -11.48 8.31 12.98
C ASP A 69 -12.24 7.50 11.92
N ASP A 70 -11.81 6.26 11.61
CA ASP A 70 -12.52 5.40 10.66
C ASP A 70 -13.92 5.06 11.21
N PRO A 71 -15.01 5.53 10.57
CA PRO A 71 -16.37 5.39 11.08
C PRO A 71 -17.01 4.05 10.70
N SER A 72 -16.30 3.14 10.03
CA SER A 72 -16.83 1.84 9.67
C SER A 72 -17.38 1.13 10.92
N GLU A 73 -18.56 0.54 10.85
CA GLU A 73 -19.12 -0.26 11.96
C GLU A 73 -18.39 -1.60 12.12
N ASP A 74 -17.67 -2.04 11.09
CA ASP A 74 -16.88 -3.27 11.11
C ASP A 74 -15.51 -3.06 11.79
N GLU A 75 -15.28 -3.79 12.90
CA GLU A 75 -14.05 -3.69 13.68
C GLU A 75 -12.82 -4.14 12.91
N MET A 76 -12.96 -5.12 12.02
CA MET A 76 -11.87 -5.58 11.16
C MET A 76 -11.42 -4.45 10.23
N THR A 77 -12.36 -3.78 9.57
CA THR A 77 -12.10 -2.61 8.74
C THR A 77 -11.33 -1.55 9.52
N ARG A 78 -11.86 -1.15 10.69
CA ARG A 78 -11.24 -0.10 11.51
C ARG A 78 -9.83 -0.44 12.00
N THR A 79 -9.57 -1.70 12.34
CA THR A 79 -8.35 -2.07 13.11
C THR A 79 -7.35 -2.94 12.37
N LYS A 80 -7.74 -3.62 11.29
CA LYS A 80 -6.93 -4.63 10.61
C LYS A 80 -6.61 -4.34 9.15
N LEU A 81 -7.28 -3.39 8.50
CA LEU A 81 -7.01 -3.02 7.11
C LEU A 81 -5.94 -1.91 7.03
N ASN A 82 -4.73 -2.23 7.49
CA ASN A 82 -3.55 -1.37 7.47
C ASN A 82 -2.26 -2.22 7.43
N THR A 83 -1.14 -1.59 7.05
CA THR A 83 0.17 -2.25 6.91
C THR A 83 0.65 -2.87 8.22
N ASP A 84 0.60 -2.16 9.35
CA ASP A 84 1.10 -2.64 10.64
C ASP A 84 0.36 -3.91 11.11
N ALA A 85 -0.98 -3.87 11.09
CA ALA A 85 -1.79 -5.03 11.45
C ALA A 85 -1.55 -6.23 10.53
N THR A 86 -1.32 -5.97 9.24
CA THR A 86 -0.96 -7.03 8.28
C THR A 86 0.40 -7.64 8.65
N VAL A 87 1.43 -6.81 8.83
CA VAL A 87 2.77 -7.28 9.19
C VAL A 87 2.73 -8.06 10.50
N GLN A 88 2.01 -7.57 11.51
CA GLN A 88 1.86 -8.25 12.79
C GLN A 88 1.20 -9.62 12.64
N ALA A 89 0.20 -9.77 11.77
CA ALA A 89 -0.42 -11.07 11.51
C ALA A 89 0.56 -12.10 10.91
N TYR A 90 1.46 -11.66 10.03
CA TYR A 90 2.51 -12.52 9.46
C TYR A 90 3.59 -12.89 10.49
N LEU A 91 4.00 -11.92 11.31
CA LEU A 91 4.95 -12.16 12.41
C LEU A 91 4.38 -13.12 13.45
N ASP A 92 3.13 -12.92 13.88
CA ASP A 92 2.42 -13.82 14.80
C ASP A 92 2.22 -15.22 14.21
N GLY A 93 2.09 -15.30 12.88
CA GLY A 93 2.06 -16.55 12.13
C GLY A 93 3.41 -17.27 12.01
N GLY A 94 4.51 -16.68 12.51
CA GLY A 94 5.84 -17.30 12.53
C GLY A 94 6.74 -16.92 11.34
N VAL A 95 6.32 -16.01 10.47
CA VAL A 95 7.16 -15.58 9.34
C VAL A 95 8.31 -14.71 9.87
N PRO A 96 9.58 -15.04 9.54
CA PRO A 96 10.73 -14.23 9.95
C PRO A 96 10.63 -12.80 9.37
N PRO A 97 10.94 -11.76 10.15
CA PRO A 97 10.78 -10.37 9.72
C PRO A 97 11.57 -10.05 8.45
N GLU A 98 12.78 -10.58 8.31
CA GLU A 98 13.64 -10.39 7.14
C GLU A 98 13.07 -10.99 5.84
N LYS A 99 12.06 -11.88 5.94
CA LYS A 99 11.32 -12.44 4.80
C LYS A 99 10.05 -11.65 4.46
N ILE A 100 9.69 -10.62 5.24
CA ILE A 100 8.51 -9.80 5.00
C ILE A 100 8.90 -8.55 4.21
N VAL A 101 8.27 -8.34 3.05
CA VAL A 101 8.44 -7.15 2.23
C VAL A 101 7.08 -6.46 2.10
N ILE A 102 6.93 -5.23 2.59
CA ILE A 102 5.65 -4.51 2.50
C ILE A 102 5.43 -3.94 1.10
N GLY A 103 4.18 -3.88 0.66
CA GLY A 103 3.79 -3.36 -0.65
C GLY A 103 3.28 -1.92 -0.58
N VAL A 104 3.62 -1.10 -1.57
CA VAL A 104 3.10 0.27 -1.71
C VAL A 104 2.53 0.52 -3.13
N PRO A 105 1.39 1.23 -3.25
CA PRO A 105 0.80 1.53 -4.53
C PRO A 105 1.41 2.82 -5.11
N PHE A 106 1.88 2.77 -6.34
CA PHE A 106 2.24 3.96 -7.14
C PHE A 106 1.02 4.55 -7.85
N TYR A 107 -0.16 4.25 -7.34
CA TYR A 107 -1.45 4.75 -7.82
C TYR A 107 -2.29 5.19 -6.63
N GLY A 108 -3.32 5.99 -6.91
CA GLY A 108 -4.37 6.34 -5.98
C GLY A 108 -5.72 5.76 -6.40
N ARG A 109 -6.62 5.55 -5.43
CA ARG A 109 -8.04 5.26 -5.66
C ARG A 109 -8.85 6.53 -5.45
N ALA A 110 -9.83 6.75 -6.30
CA ALA A 110 -10.61 7.98 -6.38
C ALA A 110 -12.11 7.75 -6.21
N TRP A 111 -12.78 8.77 -5.68
CA TRP A 111 -14.23 8.83 -5.50
C TRP A 111 -14.74 10.22 -5.89
N GLY A 112 -15.94 10.29 -6.46
CA GLY A 112 -16.56 11.51 -6.96
C GLY A 112 -17.90 11.82 -6.30
N GLY A 113 -18.31 13.09 -6.36
CA GLY A 113 -19.50 13.57 -5.66
C GLY A 113 -19.38 13.47 -4.14
N VAL A 114 -18.16 13.60 -3.63
CA VAL A 114 -17.86 13.55 -2.20
C VAL A 114 -18.11 14.92 -1.59
N GLU A 115 -18.95 15.00 -0.57
CA GLU A 115 -19.25 16.26 0.13
C GLU A 115 -18.03 16.81 0.86
N ASP A 116 -17.96 18.14 0.97
CA ASP A 116 -16.86 18.87 1.61
C ASP A 116 -17.00 18.83 3.14
N VAL A 117 -16.86 17.61 3.66
CA VAL A 117 -16.84 17.30 5.09
C VAL A 117 -15.59 16.48 5.31
N ASN A 118 -14.77 16.88 6.29
CA ASN A 118 -13.48 16.24 6.57
C ASN A 118 -12.57 16.12 5.33
N ASN A 119 -12.63 17.11 4.43
CA ASN A 119 -11.89 17.11 3.17
C ASN A 119 -12.10 15.82 2.36
N GLY A 120 -13.34 15.35 2.32
CA GLY A 120 -13.74 14.15 1.62
C GLY A 120 -13.28 12.82 2.22
N LEU A 121 -12.60 12.81 3.37
CA LEU A 121 -12.19 11.57 4.04
C LEU A 121 -13.34 10.96 4.86
N PHE A 122 -13.54 9.65 4.70
CA PHE A 122 -14.62 8.87 5.31
C PHE A 122 -16.03 9.37 5.03
N GLN A 123 -16.24 9.93 3.84
CA GLN A 123 -17.52 10.42 3.39
C GLN A 123 -18.16 9.46 2.37
N PRO A 124 -19.50 9.37 2.32
CA PRO A 124 -20.20 8.76 1.20
C PRO A 124 -19.84 9.47 -0.11
N TYR A 125 -19.91 8.73 -1.21
CA TYR A 125 -19.70 9.23 -2.56
C TYR A 125 -20.89 8.84 -3.45
N THR A 126 -21.13 9.59 -4.52
CA THR A 126 -22.27 9.33 -5.41
C THR A 126 -21.87 8.74 -6.75
N GLU A 127 -20.60 8.84 -7.10
CA GLU A 127 -20.07 8.35 -8.37
C GLU A 127 -18.59 7.98 -8.29
N LEU A 128 -18.13 7.25 -9.30
CA LEU A 128 -16.72 6.97 -9.52
C LEU A 128 -16.25 7.82 -10.70
N PRO A 129 -15.20 8.64 -10.55
CA PRO A 129 -14.72 9.47 -11.64
C PRO A 129 -14.19 8.59 -12.79
N GLU A 130 -14.34 9.09 -14.03
CA GLU A 130 -13.63 8.52 -15.17
C GLU A 130 -12.16 8.93 -15.07
N THR A 131 -11.27 7.95 -14.98
CA THR A 131 -9.83 8.18 -14.78
C THR A 131 -8.98 7.54 -15.88
N PRO A 132 -7.75 8.03 -16.12
CA PRO A 132 -6.89 7.53 -17.20
C PRO A 132 -6.58 6.03 -17.10
N ARG A 133 -6.50 5.49 -15.88
CA ARG A 133 -6.16 4.08 -15.62
C ARG A 133 -7.38 3.16 -15.48
N GLY A 134 -8.60 3.71 -15.55
CA GLY A 134 -9.82 2.98 -15.24
C GLY A 134 -9.96 2.66 -13.75
N GLU A 135 -11.09 2.02 -13.38
CA GLU A 135 -11.39 1.61 -12.01
C GLU A 135 -11.27 2.72 -10.95
N ALA A 136 -11.54 3.96 -11.34
CA ALA A 136 -11.33 5.15 -10.52
C ALA A 136 -9.91 5.21 -9.93
N SER A 137 -8.90 4.93 -10.75
CA SER A 137 -7.49 4.94 -10.37
C SER A 137 -6.70 6.00 -11.15
N TYR A 138 -5.78 6.66 -10.46
CA TYR A 138 -4.78 7.58 -11.02
C TYR A 138 -3.38 7.03 -10.74
N GLY A 139 -2.50 6.96 -11.73
CA GLY A 139 -1.08 6.77 -11.45
C GLY A 139 -0.50 7.99 -10.72
N TYR A 140 0.63 7.85 -10.04
CA TYR A 140 1.30 8.99 -9.42
C TYR A 140 1.68 10.05 -10.46
N ASP A 141 2.07 9.63 -11.67
CA ASP A 141 2.27 10.51 -12.83
C ASP A 141 1.02 11.30 -13.22
N ASP A 142 -0.16 10.67 -13.23
CA ASP A 142 -1.44 11.35 -13.47
C ASP A 142 -1.71 12.41 -12.37
N LEU A 143 -1.33 12.12 -11.13
CA LEU A 143 -1.48 13.06 -10.00
C LEU A 143 -0.50 14.25 -10.08
N GLN A 144 0.60 14.12 -10.81
CA GLN A 144 1.54 15.22 -11.10
C GLN A 144 1.16 16.04 -12.35
N ALA A 145 0.13 15.63 -13.09
CA ALA A 145 -0.33 16.34 -14.27
C ALA A 145 -1.10 17.63 -13.92
N GLU A 146 -1.18 18.58 -14.85
CA GLU A 146 -1.81 19.90 -14.65
C GLU A 146 -3.22 19.85 -14.04
N ASP A 147 -4.01 18.83 -14.39
CA ASP A 147 -5.39 18.69 -13.93
C ASP A 147 -5.50 18.28 -12.45
N MET A 148 -4.44 17.72 -11.87
CA MET A 148 -4.45 17.12 -10.52
C MET A 148 -3.38 17.70 -9.58
N LYS A 149 -2.25 18.17 -10.10
CA LYS A 149 -1.07 18.57 -9.31
C LYS A 149 -1.33 19.67 -8.27
N ASP A 150 -2.34 20.50 -8.52
CA ASP A 150 -2.72 21.63 -7.66
C ASP A 150 -3.89 21.28 -6.73
N TYR A 151 -4.33 20.02 -6.69
CA TYR A 151 -5.33 19.57 -5.74
C TYR A 151 -4.81 19.77 -4.30
N PRO A 152 -5.63 20.32 -3.39
CA PRO A 152 -5.27 20.40 -1.98
C PRO A 152 -4.90 19.02 -1.42
N ARG A 153 -3.70 18.93 -0.87
CA ARG A 153 -3.17 17.74 -0.18
C ARG A 153 -3.48 17.81 1.32
N PHE A 154 -3.87 16.67 1.87
CA PHE A 154 -4.12 16.46 3.29
C PHE A 154 -3.35 15.24 3.81
N TRP A 155 -3.22 15.17 5.13
CA TRP A 155 -2.41 14.17 5.82
C TRP A 155 -3.06 13.72 7.12
N SER A 156 -2.97 12.43 7.42
CA SER A 156 -3.36 11.86 8.71
C SER A 156 -2.11 11.44 9.47
N ASP A 157 -1.87 12.07 10.62
CA ASP A 157 -0.77 11.69 11.52
C ASP A 157 -0.97 10.30 12.12
N ASP A 158 -2.22 9.92 12.43
CA ASP A 158 -2.49 8.61 13.01
C ASP A 158 -2.28 7.48 11.99
N ALA A 159 -2.80 7.62 10.77
CA ALA A 159 -2.68 6.58 9.74
C ALA A 159 -1.35 6.62 8.96
N GLN A 160 -0.59 7.72 9.08
CA GLN A 160 0.56 8.06 8.26
C GLN A 160 0.24 7.93 6.77
N SER A 161 -0.79 8.67 6.33
CA SER A 161 -1.31 8.59 4.95
C SER A 161 -1.75 9.91 4.38
N ALA A 162 -1.47 10.09 3.10
CA ALA A 162 -1.86 11.25 2.33
C ALA A 162 -3.15 11.01 1.54
N TRP A 163 -3.86 12.10 1.27
CA TRP A 163 -4.92 12.12 0.26
C TRP A 163 -5.04 13.50 -0.37
N LEU A 164 -5.66 13.55 -1.53
CA LEU A 164 -6.04 14.77 -2.23
C LEU A 164 -7.56 14.94 -2.14
N TYR A 165 -8.02 16.18 -1.99
CA TYR A 165 -9.44 16.49 -2.13
C TYR A 165 -9.64 17.89 -2.70
N ASN A 166 -10.53 17.98 -3.70
CA ASN A 166 -10.91 19.25 -4.30
C ASN A 166 -12.42 19.49 -4.12
N PRO A 167 -12.84 20.54 -3.40
CA PRO A 167 -14.26 20.80 -3.14
C PRO A 167 -15.03 21.29 -4.37
N GLU A 168 -14.35 21.80 -5.40
CA GLU A 168 -14.99 22.24 -6.65
C GLU A 168 -15.35 21.04 -7.53
N THR A 169 -14.43 20.10 -7.70
CA THR A 169 -14.67 18.87 -8.47
C THR A 169 -15.35 17.76 -7.65
N LYS A 170 -15.33 17.89 -6.31
CA LYS A 170 -15.81 16.89 -5.36
C LYS A 170 -15.12 15.53 -5.51
N ILE A 171 -13.85 15.54 -5.95
CA ILE A 171 -13.03 14.34 -6.11
C ILE A 171 -12.09 14.20 -4.92
N MET A 172 -12.10 13.03 -4.30
CA MET A 172 -11.12 12.61 -3.30
C MET A 172 -10.25 11.49 -3.88
N VAL A 173 -8.93 11.55 -3.67
CA VAL A 173 -7.98 10.50 -4.08
C VAL A 173 -7.10 10.12 -2.90
N SER A 174 -7.10 8.86 -2.48
CA SER A 174 -6.12 8.33 -1.53
C SER A 174 -4.99 7.64 -2.27
N TYR A 175 -3.74 7.94 -1.91
CA TYR A 175 -2.53 7.58 -2.67
C TYR A 175 -1.29 7.55 -1.76
N GLU A 176 -0.15 7.13 -2.30
CA GLU A 176 1.16 7.31 -1.67
C GLU A 176 1.88 8.55 -2.22
N ASP A 177 2.65 9.19 -1.35
CA ASP A 177 3.56 10.26 -1.71
C ASP A 177 4.91 10.10 -1.00
N PRO A 178 5.89 11.00 -1.24
CA PRO A 178 7.19 10.85 -0.60
C PRO A 178 7.11 10.79 0.94
N GLN A 179 6.21 11.53 1.58
CA GLN A 179 6.08 11.53 3.04
C GLN A 179 5.58 10.17 3.56
N SER A 180 4.55 9.58 2.94
CA SER A 180 4.05 8.26 3.36
C SER A 180 5.07 7.15 3.10
N LEU A 181 5.82 7.23 2.00
CA LEU A 181 6.88 6.27 1.67
C LEU A 181 8.07 6.36 2.63
N GLU A 182 8.46 7.56 3.05
CA GLU A 182 9.49 7.76 4.08
C GLU A 182 9.06 7.15 5.43
N ALA A 183 7.81 7.38 5.86
CA ALA A 183 7.25 6.77 7.07
C ALA A 183 7.27 5.22 6.99
N LYS A 184 6.89 4.65 5.85
CA LYS A 184 6.92 3.19 5.62
C LYS A 184 8.34 2.62 5.58
N ALA A 185 9.29 3.35 4.98
CA ALA A 185 10.70 2.96 5.01
C ALA A 185 11.28 2.99 6.43
N ALA A 186 10.91 3.98 7.25
CA ALA A 186 11.27 4.03 8.66
C ALA A 186 10.69 2.83 9.42
N TYR A 187 9.42 2.50 9.19
CA TYR A 187 8.76 1.33 9.76
C TYR A 187 9.45 0.01 9.38
N VAL A 188 9.84 -0.16 8.10
CA VAL A 188 10.61 -1.32 7.63
C VAL A 188 11.91 -1.47 8.39
N LYS A 189 12.66 -0.38 8.60
CA LYS A 189 13.92 -0.40 9.36
C LYS A 189 13.69 -0.72 10.83
N GLU A 190 12.70 -0.08 11.47
CA GLU A 190 12.36 -0.29 12.88
C GLU A 190 12.00 -1.75 13.17
N LYS A 191 11.20 -2.37 12.29
CA LYS A 191 10.72 -3.75 12.45
C LYS A 191 11.70 -4.81 11.91
N GLY A 192 12.82 -4.39 11.29
CA GLY A 192 13.79 -5.30 10.68
C GLY A 192 13.22 -6.10 9.49
N LEU A 193 12.32 -5.49 8.71
CA LEU A 193 11.68 -6.16 7.57
C LEU A 193 12.62 -6.28 6.37
N GLY A 194 12.33 -7.21 5.47
CA GLY A 194 13.11 -7.49 4.27
C GLY A 194 13.14 -6.36 3.23
N GLY A 195 12.21 -5.41 3.29
CA GLY A 195 12.21 -4.23 2.41
C GLY A 195 10.81 -3.77 1.99
N MET A 196 10.75 -3.12 0.82
CA MET A 196 9.53 -2.63 0.19
C MET A 196 9.42 -3.13 -1.26
N MET A 197 8.22 -3.48 -1.67
CA MET A 197 7.77 -3.76 -3.04
C MET A 197 6.77 -2.68 -3.45
N PHE A 198 6.65 -2.38 -4.74
CA PHE A 198 5.68 -1.41 -5.25
C PHE A 198 4.88 -1.92 -6.44
N TRP A 199 3.66 -1.41 -6.60
CA TRP A 199 2.78 -1.68 -7.74
C TRP A 199 2.24 -0.36 -8.34
N GLU A 200 2.48 -0.03 -9.60
CA GLU A 200 3.48 -0.59 -10.51
C GLU A 200 4.36 0.51 -11.09
N LEU A 201 5.51 0.11 -11.65
CA LEU A 201 6.57 1.05 -12.06
C LEU A 201 6.09 2.11 -13.05
N THR A 202 5.17 1.75 -13.97
CA THR A 202 4.73 2.66 -15.04
C THR A 202 3.83 3.80 -14.56
N HIS A 203 3.48 3.79 -13.28
CA HIS A 203 2.67 4.83 -12.65
C HIS A 203 3.50 5.84 -11.86
N ASP A 204 4.82 5.63 -11.71
CA ASP A 204 5.70 6.68 -11.18
C ASP A 204 5.90 7.79 -12.22
N ASP A 205 6.31 8.97 -11.78
CA ASP A 205 6.58 10.08 -12.68
C ASP A 205 7.89 9.91 -13.46
N ASP A 206 8.13 10.78 -14.46
CA ASP A 206 9.36 10.75 -15.28
C ASP A 206 10.64 10.91 -14.45
N ALA A 207 10.54 11.43 -13.22
CA ALA A 207 11.65 11.59 -12.29
C ALA A 207 11.89 10.35 -11.41
N ASN A 208 11.02 9.33 -11.49
CA ASN A 208 10.97 8.18 -10.58
C ASN A 208 10.90 8.62 -9.12
N THR A 209 10.06 9.62 -8.81
CA THR A 209 9.98 10.25 -7.49
C THR A 209 9.70 9.23 -6.39
N LEU A 210 8.71 8.35 -6.57
CA LEU A 210 8.35 7.38 -5.54
C LEU A 210 9.43 6.30 -5.38
N LEU A 211 9.94 5.76 -6.48
CA LEU A 211 11.03 4.76 -6.45
C LEU A 211 12.30 5.32 -5.79
N SER A 212 12.68 6.55 -6.15
CA SER A 212 13.85 7.23 -5.59
C SER A 212 13.66 7.51 -4.10
N THR A 213 12.45 7.87 -3.68
CA THR A 213 12.13 8.07 -2.26
C THR A 213 12.33 6.79 -1.47
N ILE A 214 11.78 5.66 -1.93
CA ILE A 214 11.96 4.35 -1.29
C ILE A 214 13.43 4.01 -1.20
N HIS A 215 14.17 4.12 -2.31
CA HIS A 215 15.59 3.80 -2.35
C HIS A 215 16.40 4.63 -1.34
N ASN A 216 16.20 5.95 -1.33
CA ASN A 216 16.93 6.85 -0.46
C ASN A 216 16.58 6.63 1.02
N ALA A 217 15.29 6.47 1.35
CA ALA A 217 14.83 6.32 2.73
C ALA A 217 15.30 5.00 3.38
N LEU A 218 15.32 3.92 2.60
CA LEU A 218 15.84 2.62 3.06
C LEU A 218 17.37 2.61 3.23
N ASN A 219 18.11 3.41 2.46
CA ASN A 219 19.58 3.46 2.51
C ASN A 219 20.14 4.63 3.35
N ALA A 220 19.29 5.53 3.84
CA ALA A 220 19.71 6.62 4.72
C ALA A 220 20.27 6.05 6.04
N SER A 221 21.47 6.49 6.41
CA SER A 221 22.06 6.21 7.72
C SER A 221 21.31 6.98 8.81
N GLU A 222 21.14 6.35 9.98
CA GLU A 222 20.68 7.04 11.20
C GLU A 222 21.68 8.07 11.73
#